data_AF-A0AAD9XNK9-F1
#
_entry.id   AF-A0AAD9XNK9-F1
#
_cell.length_a   1.000
_cell.length_b   1.000
_cell.length_c   1.000
_cell.angle_alpha   90.00
_cell.angle_beta   90.00
_cell.angle_gamma   90.00
#
_symmetry.space_group_name_H-M   'P 1'
#
loop_
_entity.id
_entity.type
_entity.pdbx_description
1 polymer ?
#
loop_
_entity_poly.entity_id
_entity_poly.type
_entity_poly.pdbx_seq_one_letter_code
_entity_poly.pdbx_strand_id
1 'polypeptide(L)'
;MNWWNVYSCPNLFVNAWLNGWMGLCPDGKWKRVWNTLFFTVLWTIWEARNKMIFDNKEANLLQSIDYVKFRVVWWFKNLGNGSSESVMVLLEDIQNRCVGSVVKRDINHEC
;
A
#
# COMPACT_ATOMS: atom_id res chain seq x y z
N MET A 1 24.61 -0.90 21.64
CA MET A 1 23.24 -1.42 21.63
C MET A 1 22.64 -1.15 20.25
N ASN A 2 22.61 -2.18 19.40
CA ASN A 2 22.05 -2.10 18.05
C ASN A 2 20.55 -2.34 18.16
N TRP A 3 19.76 -1.28 18.34
CA TRP A 3 18.31 -1.37 18.59
C TRP A 3 17.46 -1.68 17.36
N TRP A 4 18.08 -1.81 16.19
CA TRP A 4 17.39 -2.05 14.94
C TRP A 4 18.22 -3.00 14.09
N ASN A 5 18.07 -4.31 14.28
CA ASN A 5 18.48 -5.34 13.29
C ASN A 5 17.69 -5.21 11.96
N VAL A 6 17.45 -3.98 11.54
CA VAL A 6 17.03 -3.58 10.21
C VAL A 6 18.26 -3.80 9.36
N TYR A 7 18.32 -4.94 8.68
CA TYR A 7 18.98 -4.96 7.38
C TYR A 7 18.37 -3.80 6.62
N SER A 8 19.15 -2.74 6.45
CA SER A 8 18.76 -1.56 5.69
C SER A 8 18.38 -2.07 4.31
N CYS A 9 17.07 -2.23 4.06
CA CYS A 9 16.58 -2.20 2.70
C CYS A 9 17.20 -0.93 2.12
N PRO A 10 18.03 -1.00 1.07
CA PRO A 10 18.90 0.11 0.70
C PRO A 10 18.02 1.34 0.60
N ASN A 11 18.37 2.41 1.33
CA ASN A 11 17.55 3.63 1.47
C ASN A 11 16.99 4.14 0.13
N LEU A 12 17.69 3.82 -0.97
CA LEU A 12 17.29 3.99 -2.35
C LEU A 12 15.90 3.42 -2.70
N PHE A 13 15.55 2.20 -2.28
CA PHE A 13 14.29 1.56 -2.68
C PHE A 13 13.08 2.23 -2.03
N VAL A 14 13.13 2.49 -0.72
CA VAL A 14 12.04 3.14 0.01
C VAL A 14 11.88 4.57 -0.48
N ASN A 15 12.97 5.32 -0.64
CA ASN A 15 12.90 6.70 -1.14
C ASN A 15 12.42 6.75 -2.60
N ALA A 16 12.87 5.84 -3.46
CA ALA A 16 12.38 5.76 -4.84
C ALA A 16 10.90 5.41 -4.89
N TRP A 17 10.43 4.49 -4.03
CA TRP A 17 9.02 4.14 -3.93
C TRP A 17 8.18 5.32 -3.41
N LEU A 18 8.62 6.00 -2.35
CA LEU A 18 7.94 7.18 -1.79
C LEU A 18 7.84 8.31 -2.82
N ASN A 19 8.94 8.61 -3.52
CA ASN A 19 8.98 9.65 -4.54
C ASN A 19 8.15 9.27 -5.79
N GLY A 20 8.18 8.00 -6.19
CA GLY A 20 7.40 7.48 -7.30
C GLY A 20 5.89 7.47 -7.02
N TRP A 21 5.50 7.18 -5.78
CA TRP A 21 4.08 7.08 -5.40
C TRP A 21 3.29 8.35 -5.70
N MET A 22 3.85 9.52 -5.39
CA MET A 22 3.20 10.81 -5.64
C MET A 22 3.07 11.11 -7.14
N GLY A 23 4.04 10.66 -7.94
CA GLY A 23 4.02 10.83 -9.41
C GLY A 23 3.06 9.88 -10.13
N LEU A 24 2.63 8.79 -9.48
CA LEU A 24 1.65 7.84 -10.01
C LEU A 24 0.19 8.23 -9.69
N CYS A 25 -0.01 9.31 -8.93
CA CYS A 25 -1.33 9.77 -8.56
C CYS A 25 -2.15 10.14 -9.81
N PRO A 26 -3.36 9.57 -10.00
CA PRO A 26 -4.26 10.04 -11.04
C PRO A 26 -4.67 11.49 -10.73
N ASP A 27 -4.61 12.36 -11.74
CA ASP A 27 -5.01 13.76 -11.58
C ASP A 27 -6.51 13.91 -11.23
N GLY A 28 -6.82 15.03 -10.54
CA GLY A 28 -8.20 15.43 -10.25
C GLY A 28 -8.82 14.77 -9.00
N LYS A 29 -10.02 14.21 -9.15
CA LYS A 29 -10.90 13.77 -8.05
C LYS A 29 -10.33 12.65 -7.17
N TRP A 30 -9.34 11.90 -7.67
CA TRP A 30 -8.78 10.73 -7.00
C TRP A 30 -7.58 11.03 -6.11
N LYS A 31 -7.02 12.24 -6.17
CA LYS A 31 -5.85 12.63 -5.40
C LYS A 31 -6.03 12.41 -3.90
N ARG A 32 -7.23 12.67 -3.37
CA ARG A 32 -7.55 12.42 -1.97
C ARG A 32 -7.56 10.93 -1.63
N VAL A 33 -8.22 10.10 -2.44
CA VAL A 33 -8.24 8.64 -2.25
C VAL A 33 -6.81 8.07 -2.34
N TRP A 34 -6.01 8.55 -3.30
CA TRP A 34 -4.63 8.14 -3.49
C TRP A 34 -3.75 8.46 -2.27
N ASN A 35 -3.88 9.67 -1.72
CA ASN A 35 -3.19 10.05 -0.48
C ASN A 35 -3.67 9.21 0.71
N THR A 36 -4.97 8.96 0.84
CA THR A 36 -5.50 8.09 1.91
C THR A 36 -4.94 6.67 1.78
N LEU A 37 -4.87 6.13 0.57
CA LEU A 37 -4.29 4.82 0.29
C LEU A 37 -2.81 4.77 0.70
N PHE A 38 -2.03 5.79 0.36
CA PHE A 38 -0.62 5.90 0.76
C PHE A 38 -0.44 5.76 2.28
N PHE A 39 -1.13 6.59 3.05
CA PHE A 39 -1.02 6.58 4.50
C PHE A 39 -1.55 5.28 5.10
N THR A 40 -2.58 4.70 4.50
CA THR A 40 -3.15 3.43 4.95
C THR A 40 -2.16 2.27 4.76
N VAL A 41 -1.45 2.23 3.63
CA VAL A 41 -0.41 1.23 3.36
C VAL A 41 0.73 1.36 4.37
N LEU A 42 1.26 2.57 4.54
CA LEU A 42 2.34 2.84 5.51
C LEU A 42 1.93 2.46 6.93
N TRP A 43 0.72 2.83 7.34
CA TRP A 43 0.18 2.51 8.65
C TRP A 43 0.05 1.00 8.86
N THR A 44 -0.43 0.27 7.86
CA THR A 44 -0.61 -1.18 7.94
C THR A 44 0.73 -1.91 8.00
N ILE A 45 1.74 -1.47 7.25
CA ILE A 45 3.10 -2.00 7.33
C ILE A 45 3.69 -1.74 8.72
N TRP A 46 3.55 -0.52 9.24
CA TRP A 46 4.04 -0.15 10.56
C TRP A 46 3.40 -1.01 11.66
N GLU A 47 2.07 -1.19 11.61
CA GLU A 47 1.36 -2.01 12.58
C GLU A 47 1.73 -3.49 12.47
N ALA A 48 1.83 -4.05 11.26
CA ALA A 48 2.23 -5.43 11.04
C ALA A 48 3.63 -5.69 11.61
N ARG A 49 4.58 -4.77 11.37
CA ARG A 49 5.92 -4.84 11.94
C ARG A 49 5.92 -4.78 13.45
N ASN A 50 5.12 -3.90 14.06
CA ASN A 50 5.03 -3.83 15.51
C ASN A 50 4.43 -5.09 16.11
N LYS A 51 3.40 -5.69 15.49
CA LYS A 51 2.86 -6.99 15.92
C LYS A 51 3.91 -8.10 15.84
N MET A 52 4.76 -8.10 14.81
CA MET A 52 5.87 -9.06 14.73
C MET A 52 6.88 -8.86 15.87
N ILE A 53 7.25 -7.61 16.19
CA ILE A 53 8.26 -7.31 17.21
C ILE A 53 7.74 -7.55 18.63
N PHE A 54 6.50 -7.13 18.92
CA PHE A 54 5.97 -7.09 20.29
C PHE A 54 5.07 -8.29 20.63
N ASP A 55 4.33 -8.83 19.65
CA ASP A 55 3.41 -9.96 19.88
C ASP A 55 3.97 -11.30 19.35
N ASN A 56 5.13 -11.30 18.70
CA ASN A 56 5.72 -12.47 18.05
C ASN A 56 4.77 -13.14 17.03
N LYS A 57 3.88 -12.35 16.42
CA LYS A 57 2.91 -12.80 15.40
C LYS A 57 3.50 -12.66 14.02
N GLU A 58 3.34 -13.67 13.17
CA GLU A 58 3.73 -13.58 11.77
C GLU A 58 2.81 -12.63 10.99
N ALA A 59 3.38 -11.87 10.05
CA ALA A 59 2.63 -11.00 9.17
C ALA A 59 2.10 -11.79 7.96
N ASN A 60 0.77 -11.80 7.79
CA ASN A 60 0.13 -12.34 6.60
C ASN A 60 -0.12 -11.23 5.57
N LEU A 61 0.45 -11.38 4.37
CA LEU A 61 0.35 -10.40 3.30
C LEU A 61 -1.10 -10.20 2.82
N LEU A 62 -1.86 -11.28 2.64
CA LEU A 62 -3.25 -11.21 2.17
C LEU A 62 -4.12 -10.47 3.19
N GLN A 63 -3.98 -10.81 4.47
CA GLN A 63 -4.68 -10.08 5.54
C GLN A 63 -4.30 -8.60 5.60
N SER A 64 -3.02 -8.28 5.35
CA SER A 64 -2.54 -6.89 5.30
C SER A 64 -3.18 -6.11 4.15
N ILE A 65 -3.34 -6.74 2.97
CA ILE A 65 -4.04 -6.14 1.83
C ILE A 65 -5.51 -5.88 2.17
N ASP A 66 -6.19 -6.84 2.80
CA ASP A 66 -7.59 -6.69 3.20
C ASP A 66 -7.76 -5.58 4.25
N TYR A 67 -6.82 -5.47 5.21
CA TYR A 67 -6.81 -4.36 6.16
C TYR A 67 -6.60 -3.01 5.48
N VAL A 68 -5.73 -2.94 4.47
CA VAL A 68 -5.55 -1.71 3.69
C VAL A 68 -6.86 -1.33 3.00
N LYS A 69 -7.52 -2.27 2.30
CA LYS A 69 -8.81 -2.00 1.63
C LYS A 69 -9.85 -1.49 2.61
N PHE A 70 -10.03 -2.19 3.73
CA PHE A 70 -10.98 -1.82 4.77
C PHE A 70 -10.70 -0.42 5.33
N ARG A 71 -9.44 -0.13 5.65
CA ARG A 71 -9.04 1.17 6.22
C ARG A 71 -9.19 2.31 5.23
N VAL A 72 -8.86 2.12 3.95
CA VAL A 72 -9.06 3.18 2.94
C VAL A 72 -10.52 3.54 2.83
N VAL A 73 -11.41 2.55 2.75
CA VAL A 73 -12.87 2.80 2.72
C VAL A 73 -13.32 3.52 3.99
N TRP A 74 -12.87 3.06 5.16
CA TRP A 74 -13.25 3.65 6.45
C TRP A 74 -12.75 5.10 6.59
N TRP A 75 -11.48 5.35 6.29
CA TRP A 75 -10.86 6.66 6.40
C TRP A 75 -11.43 7.62 5.37
N PHE A 76 -11.67 7.15 4.14
CA PHE A 76 -12.29 7.98 3.11
C PHE A 76 -13.73 8.36 3.46
N LYS A 77 -14.52 7.42 4.01
CA LYS A 77 -15.88 7.70 4.49
C LYS A 77 -15.89 8.76 5.59
N ASN A 78 -14.97 8.66 6.55
CA ASN A 78 -14.87 9.63 7.65
C ASN A 78 -14.34 11.01 7.23
N LEU A 79 -13.68 11.11 6.07
CA LEU A 79 -13.28 12.39 5.49
C LEU A 79 -14.43 13.16 4.81
N GLY A 80 -15.67 12.62 4.83
CA GLY A 80 -16.88 13.32 4.41
C GLY A 80 -17.10 13.43 2.89
N ASN A 81 -16.43 12.61 2.07
CA ASN A 81 -16.27 12.88 0.62
C ASN A 81 -16.79 11.79 -0.36
N GLY A 82 -17.77 10.96 0.00
CA GLY A 82 -18.50 10.18 -1.02
C GLY A 82 -18.90 8.76 -0.63
N SER A 83 -19.56 8.06 -1.56
CA SER A 83 -20.01 6.67 -1.38
C SER A 83 -18.84 5.68 -1.43
N SER A 84 -18.93 4.61 -0.64
CA SER A 84 -17.91 3.56 -0.54
C SER A 84 -17.69 2.78 -1.85
N GLU A 85 -18.68 2.77 -2.74
CA GLU A 85 -18.61 2.05 -4.02
C GLU A 85 -17.53 2.59 -4.95
N SER A 86 -17.35 3.92 -5.00
CA SER A 86 -16.35 4.55 -5.87
C SER A 86 -14.92 4.23 -5.45
N VAL A 87 -14.69 4.02 -4.15
CA VAL A 87 -13.38 3.66 -3.59
C VAL A 87 -13.01 2.21 -3.88
N MET A 88 -13.98 1.29 -3.80
CA MET A 88 -13.74 -0.12 -4.08
C MET A 88 -13.36 -0.36 -5.55
N VAL A 89 -14.06 0.29 -6.48
CA VAL A 89 -13.72 0.23 -7.92
C VAL A 89 -12.30 0.73 -8.19
N LEU A 90 -11.85 1.79 -7.51
CA LEU A 90 -10.48 2.27 -7.62
C LEU A 90 -9.46 1.26 -7.06
N LEU A 91 -9.75 0.66 -5.91
CA LEU A 91 -8.87 -0.35 -5.30
C LEU A 91 -8.74 -1.59 -6.20
N GLU A 92 -9.82 -2.01 -6.85
CA GLU A 92 -9.80 -3.09 -7.82
C GLU A 92 -9.00 -2.72 -9.08
N ASP A 93 -9.17 -1.51 -9.62
CA ASP A 93 -8.37 -1.04 -10.77
C ASP A 93 -6.87 -0.98 -10.43
N ILE A 94 -6.52 -0.50 -9.23
CA ILE A 94 -5.13 -0.49 -8.74
C ILE A 94 -4.60 -1.91 -8.62
N GLN A 95 -5.36 -2.82 -8.02
CA GLN A 95 -4.96 -4.23 -7.89
C GLN A 95 -4.74 -4.86 -9.28
N ASN A 96 -5.64 -4.64 -10.23
CA ASN A 96 -5.54 -5.16 -11.59
C ASN A 96 -4.35 -4.58 -12.37
N ARG A 97 -4.06 -3.28 -12.22
CA ARG A 97 -2.88 -2.64 -12.83
C ARG A 97 -1.58 -3.15 -12.23
N CYS A 98 -1.51 -3.29 -10.91
CA CYS A 98 -0.33 -3.81 -10.23
C CYS A 98 -0.06 -5.28 -10.60
N VAL A 99 -1.09 -6.13 -10.60
CA VAL A 99 -0.94 -7.55 -10.97
C VAL A 99 -0.59 -7.71 -12.45
N GLY A 100 -1.22 -6.96 -13.35
CA GLY A 100 -0.89 -7.00 -14.78
C GLY A 100 0.53 -6.53 -15.11
N SER A 101 1.11 -5.66 -14.29
CA SER A 101 2.49 -5.17 -14.43
C SER A 101 3.55 -6.14 -13.88
N VAL A 102 3.16 -7.03 -12.97
CA VAL A 102 4.00 -8.12 -12.44
C VAL A 102 4.04 -9.27 -13.45
N VAL A 103 2.88 -9.70 -13.97
CA VAL A 103 2.79 -10.77 -14.97
C VAL A 103 3.55 -10.44 -16.26
N LYS A 104 3.56 -9.16 -16.70
CA LYS A 104 4.37 -8.73 -17.86
C LYS A 104 5.88 -8.73 -17.60
N ARG A 105 6.34 -8.64 -16.35
CA ARG A 105 7.77 -8.69 -16.03
C ARG A 105 8.29 -10.12 -16.01
N ASP A 106 7.47 -11.06 -15.57
CA ASP A 106 7.85 -12.48 -15.55
C ASP A 106 7.96 -13.07 -16.97
N ILE A 107 7.08 -12.66 -17.90
CA ILE A 107 7.13 -13.11 -19.32
C ILE A 107 8.37 -12.57 -20.06
N ASN A 108 8.89 -11.39 -19.69
CA ASN A 108 10.05 -10.79 -20.36
C ASN A 108 11.41 -11.26 -19.81
N HIS A 109 11.42 -12.09 -18.76
CA HIS A 109 12.64 -12.69 -18.21
C HIS A 109 12.84 -14.16 -18.61
N GLU A 110 11.92 -14.74 -19.39
CA GLU A 110 11.98 -16.11 -19.93
C GLU A 110 12.24 -16.18 -21.46
N CYS A 111 12.76 -15.11 -22.08
CA CYS A 111 13.22 -15.12 -23.48
C CYS A 111 14.68 -14.71 -23.60
#